data_AF-A0A1F6RXT2-F1
#
_entry.id   AF-A0A1F6RXT2-F1
#
_cell.length_a   1.000
_cell.length_b   1.000
_cell.length_c   1.000
_cell.angle_alpha   90.00
_cell.angle_beta   90.00
_cell.angle_gamma   90.00
#
_symmetry.space_group_name_H-M   'P 1'
#
loop_
_entity.id
_entity.type
_entity.pdbx_description
1 polymer ?
#
loop_
_entity_poly.entity_id
_entity_poly.type
_entity_poly.pdbx_seq_one_letter_code
_entity_poly.pdbx_strand_id
1 'polypeptide(L)'
;MGIYDAAKDAAKILKEAGKIEEYKTILELLEKLLEMQKRIVDLEKENQNLNEKFEIKGKLEYKNNSYWNGEDGPYCSRCWEKNRELLRIHPTFLNSNTAECPECKTTVNFTGRKNSPYSPKVFHTPVDSYR
;
A
#
# COMPACT_ATOMS: atom_id res chain seq x y z
N MET A 1 -33.91 10.83 -4.61
CA MET A 1 -34.80 9.69 -4.32
C MET A 1 -34.11 8.46 -4.86
N GLY A 2 -33.63 7.61 -3.97
CA GLY A 2 -32.81 6.44 -4.34
C GLY A 2 -33.66 5.25 -4.77
N ILE A 3 -33.01 4.22 -5.31
CA ILE A 3 -33.65 2.94 -5.64
C ILE A 3 -34.35 2.32 -4.41
N TYR A 4 -33.83 2.60 -3.22
CA TYR A 4 -34.43 2.19 -1.95
C TYR A 4 -35.79 2.83 -1.68
N ASP A 5 -35.92 4.15 -1.91
CA ASP A 5 -37.18 4.87 -1.69
C ASP A 5 -38.27 4.35 -2.65
N ALA A 6 -37.91 4.19 -3.93
CA ALA A 6 -38.82 3.66 -4.94
C ALA A 6 -39.28 2.22 -4.63
N ALA A 7 -38.37 1.37 -4.16
CA ALA A 7 -38.71 -0.01 -3.79
C ALA A 7 -39.52 -0.09 -2.49
N LYS A 8 -39.29 0.82 -1.53
CA LYS A 8 -40.09 0.94 -0.31
C LYS A 8 -41.52 1.38 -0.60
N ASP A 9 -41.71 2.30 -1.53
CA ASP A 9 -43.03 2.74 -1.94
C ASP A 9 -43.78 1.67 -2.75
N ALA A 10 -43.08 0.95 -3.64
CA ALA A 10 -43.65 -0.24 -4.31
C ALA A 10 -44.07 -1.33 -3.30
N ALA A 11 -43.28 -1.54 -2.25
CA ALA A 11 -43.61 -2.50 -1.18
C ALA A 11 -44.87 -2.07 -0.40
N LYS A 12 -45.06 -0.77 -0.12
CA LYS A 12 -46.30 -0.27 0.53
C LYS A 12 -47.54 -0.54 -0.31
N ILE A 13 -47.46 -0.28 -1.62
CA ILE A 13 -48.58 -0.51 -2.56
C ILE A 13 -48.99 -1.99 -2.58
N LEU A 14 -48.02 -2.90 -2.57
CA LEU A 14 -48.29 -4.35 -2.55
C LEU A 14 -48.88 -4.84 -1.23
N LYS A 15 -48.46 -4.23 -0.10
CA LYS A 15 -49.07 -4.47 1.21
C LYS A 15 -50.54 -4.02 1.24
N GLU A 16 -50.85 -2.85 0.69
CA GLU A 16 -52.21 -2.32 0.59
C GLU A 16 -53.11 -3.18 -0.33
N ALA A 17 -52.52 -3.81 -1.35
CA ALA A 17 -53.22 -4.74 -2.25
C ALA A 17 -53.45 -6.16 -1.65
N GLY A 18 -53.07 -6.40 -0.40
CA GLY A 18 -53.28 -7.70 0.28
C GLY A 18 -52.30 -8.81 -0.13
N LYS A 19 -51.25 -8.48 -0.90
CA LYS A 19 -50.23 -9.41 -1.40
C LYS A 19 -49.05 -9.56 -0.43
N ILE A 20 -49.34 -10.14 0.73
CA ILE A 20 -48.43 -10.17 1.89
C ILE A 20 -47.19 -11.07 1.65
N GLU A 21 -47.31 -12.14 0.88
CA GLU A 21 -46.19 -13.03 0.53
C GLU A 21 -45.18 -12.33 -0.39
N GLU A 22 -45.67 -11.64 -1.42
CA GLU A 22 -44.85 -10.85 -2.34
C GLU A 22 -44.18 -9.67 -1.64
N TYR A 23 -44.86 -9.08 -0.65
CA TYR A 23 -44.30 -8.04 0.21
C TYR A 23 -43.08 -8.52 1.01
N LYS A 24 -43.14 -9.70 1.64
CA LYS A 24 -42.01 -10.27 2.38
C LYS A 24 -40.80 -10.50 1.48
N THR A 25 -41.04 -11.05 0.28
CA THR A 25 -40.00 -11.31 -0.71
C THR A 25 -39.29 -10.01 -1.12
N ILE A 26 -40.04 -8.92 -1.31
CA ILE A 26 -39.48 -7.61 -1.67
C ILE A 26 -38.66 -7.01 -0.53
N LEU A 27 -39.11 -7.17 0.72
CA LEU A 27 -38.35 -6.71 1.89
C LEU A 27 -37.02 -7.43 2.02
N GLU A 28 -37.00 -8.75 1.85
CA GLU A 28 -35.75 -9.53 1.88
C GLU A 28 -34.80 -9.14 0.75
N LEU A 29 -35.34 -8.85 -0.43
CA LEU A 29 -34.57 -8.32 -1.57
C LEU A 29 -33.99 -6.94 -1.25
N LEU A 30 -34.75 -6.07 -0.59
CA LEU A 30 -34.30 -4.74 -0.19
C LEU A 30 -33.16 -4.80 0.84
N GLU A 31 -33.28 -5.69 1.82
CA GLU A 31 -32.23 -5.92 2.82
C GLU A 31 -30.94 -6.40 2.15
N LYS A 32 -31.02 -7.38 1.26
CA LYS A 32 -29.87 -7.87 0.49
C LYS A 32 -29.25 -6.77 -0.39
N LEU A 33 -30.08 -5.93 -1.01
CA LEU A 33 -29.61 -4.83 -1.88
C LEU A 33 -28.85 -3.77 -1.07
N LEU A 34 -29.34 -3.43 0.12
CA LEU A 34 -28.65 -2.53 1.06
C LEU A 34 -27.32 -3.12 1.53
N GLU A 35 -27.31 -4.42 1.88
CA GLU A 35 -26.08 -5.10 2.29
C GLU A 35 -25.04 -5.12 1.16
N MET A 36 -25.47 -5.40 -0.07
CA MET A 36 -24.61 -5.34 -1.25
C MET A 36 -24.09 -3.94 -1.51
N GLN A 37 -24.94 -2.90 -1.42
CA GLN A 37 -24.49 -1.51 -1.56
C GLN A 37 -23.43 -1.14 -0.54
N LYS A 38 -23.63 -1.54 0.73
CA LYS A 38 -22.63 -1.30 1.78
C LYS A 38 -21.30 -1.98 1.44
N ARG A 39 -21.34 -3.23 1.00
CA ARG A 39 -20.14 -3.97 0.59
C ARG A 39 -19.44 -3.33 -0.61
N ILE A 40 -20.17 -2.79 -1.59
CA ILE A 40 -19.59 -2.06 -2.72
C ILE A 40 -18.84 -0.83 -2.21
N VAL A 41 -19.46 -0.02 -1.35
CA VAL A 41 -18.82 1.19 -0.79
C VAL A 41 -17.57 0.82 0.03
N ASP A 42 -17.65 -0.23 0.85
CA ASP A 42 -16.51 -0.69 1.64
C ASP A 42 -15.36 -1.19 0.76
N LEU A 43 -15.67 -1.95 -0.30
CA LEU A 43 -14.69 -2.43 -1.28
C LEU A 43 -14.08 -1.29 -2.10
N GLU A 44 -14.87 -0.31 -2.54
CA GLU A 44 -14.36 0.87 -3.25
C GLU A 44 -13.40 1.67 -2.38
N LYS A 45 -13.72 1.83 -1.09
CA LYS A 45 -12.85 2.50 -0.11
C LYS A 45 -11.55 1.72 0.12
N GLU A 46 -11.63 0.40 0.23
CA GLU A 46 -10.44 -0.45 0.34
C GLU A 46 -9.59 -0.35 -0.92
N ASN A 47 -10.21 -0.38 -2.10
CA ASN A 47 -9.53 -0.27 -3.38
C ASN A 47 -8.85 1.10 -3.56
N GLN A 48 -9.50 2.19 -3.13
CA GLN A 48 -8.88 3.52 -3.09
C GLN A 48 -7.66 3.55 -2.15
N ASN A 49 -7.79 3.06 -0.92
CA ASN A 49 -6.69 3.00 0.04
C ASN A 49 -5.51 2.13 -0.46
N LEU A 50 -5.82 1.00 -1.11
CA LEU A 50 -4.81 0.16 -1.74
C LEU A 50 -4.15 0.90 -2.90
N ASN A 51 -4.92 1.54 -3.80
CA ASN A 51 -4.37 2.30 -4.93
C ASN A 51 -3.47 3.45 -4.46
N GLU A 52 -3.87 4.21 -3.43
CA GLU A 52 -3.01 5.24 -2.81
C GLU A 52 -1.68 4.66 -2.31
N LYS A 53 -1.72 3.48 -1.67
CA LYS A 53 -0.50 2.75 -1.26
C LYS A 53 0.34 2.25 -2.44
N PHE A 54 -0.28 2.01 -3.61
CA PHE A 54 0.40 1.56 -4.82
C PHE A 54 0.96 2.74 -5.66
N GLU A 55 0.35 3.93 -5.64
CA GLU A 55 0.86 5.10 -6.38
C GLU A 55 2.26 5.53 -5.91
N ILE A 56 2.58 5.35 -4.63
CA ILE A 56 3.94 5.57 -4.10
C ILE A 56 4.96 4.60 -4.76
N LYS A 57 4.51 3.42 -5.22
CA LYS A 57 5.38 2.40 -5.83
C LYS A 57 5.74 2.70 -7.29
N GLY A 58 4.93 3.49 -8.00
CA GLY A 58 5.08 3.72 -9.44
C GLY A 58 6.17 4.72 -9.85
N LYS A 59 6.74 5.47 -8.89
CA LYS A 59 7.71 6.55 -9.17
C LYS A 59 9.14 6.22 -8.76
N LEU A 60 9.38 5.04 -8.20
CA LEU A 60 10.69 4.68 -7.66
C LEU A 60 11.55 3.98 -8.70
N GLU A 61 12.66 4.61 -9.07
CA GLU A 61 13.69 4.04 -9.94
C GLU A 61 14.73 3.29 -9.11
N TYR A 62 15.00 2.04 -9.47
CA TYR A 62 16.07 1.26 -8.85
C TYR A 62 17.39 1.50 -9.56
N LYS A 63 18.36 2.12 -8.87
CA LYS A 63 19.70 2.44 -9.43
C LYS A 63 20.76 2.37 -8.34
N ASN A 64 21.94 1.84 -8.68
CA ASN A 64 23.08 1.72 -7.75
C ASN A 64 22.68 1.08 -6.41
N ASN A 65 22.03 -0.08 -6.45
CA ASN A 65 21.58 -0.82 -5.26
C ASN A 65 20.69 -0.03 -4.27
N SER A 66 20.01 1.01 -4.74
CA SER A 66 19.13 1.87 -3.95
C SER A 66 17.93 2.30 -4.79
N TYR A 67 16.85 2.72 -4.14
CA TYR A 67 15.71 3.33 -4.81
C TYR A 67 15.82 4.85 -4.82
N TRP A 68 15.30 5.47 -5.87
CA TRP A 68 15.30 6.91 -6.09
C TRP A 68 13.91 7.35 -6.54
N ASN A 69 13.45 8.50 -6.06
CA ASN A 69 12.22 9.14 -6.53
C ASN A 69 12.61 10.37 -7.36
N GLY A 70 12.93 10.15 -8.64
CA GLY A 70 13.59 11.16 -9.47
C GLY A 70 14.98 11.52 -8.93
N GLU A 71 15.20 12.79 -8.58
CA GLU A 71 16.45 13.25 -7.97
C GLU A 71 16.49 13.06 -6.45
N ASP A 72 15.36 12.70 -5.83
CA ASP A 72 15.25 12.55 -4.40
C ASP A 72 15.60 11.11 -3.97
N GLY A 73 16.61 10.97 -3.12
CA GLY A 73 17.15 9.68 -2.70
C GLY A 73 18.55 9.85 -2.11
N PRO A 74 19.27 8.75 -1.83
CA PRO A 74 18.91 7.34 -2.01
C PRO A 74 18.05 6.74 -0.88
N TYR A 75 17.22 5.75 -1.23
CA TYR A 75 16.39 4.95 -0.32
C TYR A 75 16.86 3.49 -0.22
N CYS A 76 16.63 2.85 0.91
CA CYS A 76 17.05 1.47 1.16
C CYS A 76 16.22 0.47 0.35
N SER A 77 16.89 -0.35 -0.47
CA SER A 77 16.26 -1.40 -1.27
C SER A 77 15.61 -2.47 -0.42
N ARG A 78 16.32 -2.96 0.61
CA ARG A 78 15.82 -4.02 1.50
C ARG A 78 14.59 -3.59 2.31
N CYS A 79 14.60 -2.41 2.91
CA CYS A 79 13.45 -1.92 3.70
C CYS A 79 12.22 -1.70 2.82
N TRP A 80 12.44 -1.20 1.60
CA TRP A 80 11.38 -1.07 0.63
C TRP A 80 10.84 -2.43 0.16
N GLU A 81 11.69 -3.41 -0.11
CA GLU A 81 11.23 -4.73 -0.57
C GLU A 81 10.54 -5.53 0.54
N LYS A 82 11.06 -5.47 1.77
CA LYS A 82 10.56 -6.26 2.90
C LYS A 82 9.35 -5.62 3.57
N ASN A 83 9.47 -4.35 3.96
CA ASN A 83 8.47 -3.67 4.79
C ASN A 83 7.63 -2.64 3.99
N ARG A 84 8.01 -2.35 2.73
CA ARG A 84 7.42 -1.25 1.93
C ARG A 84 7.64 0.13 2.56
N GLU A 85 8.75 0.29 3.27
CA GLU A 85 9.12 1.54 3.94
C GLU A 85 10.22 2.27 3.16
N LEU A 86 9.97 3.54 2.82
CA LEU A 86 10.95 4.41 2.18
C LEU A 86 11.88 5.05 3.21
N LEU A 87 12.92 4.30 3.59
CA LEU A 87 13.94 4.77 4.52
C LEU A 87 15.14 5.34 3.75
N ARG A 88 15.44 6.62 3.99
CA ARG A 88 16.64 7.27 3.43
C ARG A 88 17.89 6.62 4.01
N ILE A 89 18.84 6.28 3.15
CA ILE A 89 20.16 5.79 3.57
C ILE A 89 21.12 6.97 3.67
N HIS A 90 22.05 6.91 4.62
CA HIS A 90 22.98 8.01 4.90
C HIS A 90 24.41 7.62 4.53
N PRO A 91 25.19 8.50 3.88
CA PRO A 91 26.61 8.27 3.63
C PRO A 91 27.35 7.90 4.93
N THR A 92 28.15 6.84 4.90
CA THR A 92 28.90 6.37 6.08
C THR A 92 29.99 7.36 6.53
N PHE A 93 30.52 8.16 5.61
CA PHE A 93 31.49 9.23 5.88
C PHE A 93 31.39 10.31 4.80
N LEU A 94 31.99 11.48 5.05
CA LEU A 94 32.02 12.56 4.06
C LEU A 94 32.70 12.05 2.77
N ASN A 95 32.04 12.24 1.62
CA ASN A 95 32.48 11.75 0.31
C ASN A 95 32.54 10.21 0.15
N SER A 96 31.81 9.45 0.96
CA SER A 96 31.68 8.00 0.77
C SER A 96 30.86 7.66 -0.48
N ASN A 97 31.28 6.63 -1.21
CA ASN A 97 30.45 6.00 -2.25
C ASN A 97 29.40 5.05 -1.65
N THR A 98 29.53 4.76 -0.34
CA THR A 98 28.69 3.85 0.42
C THR A 98 27.77 4.60 1.35
N ALA A 99 26.53 4.14 1.47
CA ALA A 99 25.57 4.65 2.44
C ALA A 99 24.96 3.49 3.22
N GLU A 100 24.67 3.73 4.50
CA GLU A 100 24.08 2.76 5.42
C GLU A 100 22.63 3.14 5.74
N CYS A 101 21.77 2.13 5.80
CA CYS A 101 20.41 2.27 6.29
C CYS A 101 20.37 2.38 7.82
N PRO A 102 19.68 3.38 8.40
CA PRO A 102 19.61 3.52 9.86
C PRO A 102 18.87 2.37 10.55
N GLU A 103 17.89 1.74 9.89
CA GLU A 103 17.06 0.65 10.44
C GLU A 103 17.72 -0.71 10.25
N CYS A 104 17.96 -1.11 9.00
CA CYS A 104 18.39 -2.46 8.69
C CYS A 104 19.91 -2.69 8.64
N LYS A 105 20.69 -1.60 8.77
CA LYS A 105 22.17 -1.57 8.70
C LYS A 105 22.77 -2.08 7.39
N THR A 106 21.95 -2.27 6.35
CA THR A 106 22.46 -2.64 5.03
C THR A 106 23.23 -1.46 4.43
N THR A 107 24.48 -1.72 4.05
CA THR A 107 25.34 -0.75 3.35
C THR A 107 25.32 -1.02 1.86
N VAL A 108 25.09 0.01 1.06
CA VAL A 108 25.07 -0.09 -0.41
C VAL A 108 25.94 0.99 -1.05
N ASN A 109 26.51 0.68 -2.21
CA ASN A 109 27.18 1.67 -3.03
C ASN A 109 26.16 2.42 -3.88
N PHE A 110 25.76 3.60 -3.44
CA PHE A 110 24.69 4.41 -4.06
C PHE A 110 25.18 5.28 -5.22
N THR A 111 26.49 5.45 -5.39
CA THR A 111 27.06 6.28 -6.48
C THR A 111 27.43 5.47 -7.72
N GLY A 112 27.50 4.14 -7.62
CA GLY A 112 27.97 3.25 -8.69
C GLY A 112 29.47 3.38 -9.00
N ARG A 113 30.19 4.27 -8.29
CA ARG A 113 31.63 4.46 -8.48
C ARG A 113 32.38 3.32 -7.82
N LYS A 114 33.45 2.84 -8.44
CA LYS A 114 34.33 1.85 -7.81
C LYS A 114 34.83 2.40 -6.47
N ASN A 115 34.75 1.56 -5.44
CA ASN A 115 35.32 1.89 -4.14
C ASN A 115 36.83 2.13 -4.32
N SER A 116 37.33 3.21 -3.73
CA SER A 116 38.77 3.45 -3.66
C SER A 116 39.44 2.24 -2.99
N PRO A 117 40.61 1.79 -3.44
CA PRO A 117 41.36 0.74 -2.73
C PRO A 117 41.71 1.13 -1.29
N TYR A 118 41.62 2.42 -0.95
CA TYR A 118 41.76 2.96 0.41
C TYR A 118 40.45 3.14 1.18
N SER A 119 39.31 2.69 0.62
CA SER A 119 38.05 2.72 1.36
C SER A 119 38.09 1.68 2.49
N PRO A 120 37.68 2.04 3.72
CA PRO A 120 37.59 1.08 4.80
C PRO A 120 36.68 -0.07 4.36
N LYS A 121 37.17 -1.30 4.49
CA LYS A 121 36.38 -2.50 4.18
C LYS A 121 35.14 -2.45 5.07
N VAL A 122 33.97 -2.31 4.46
CA VAL A 122 32.70 -2.44 5.17
C VAL A 122 32.55 -3.91 5.52
N PHE A 123 32.95 -4.28 6.74
CA PHE A 123 32.65 -5.60 7.27
C PHE A 123 31.15 -5.65 7.53
N HIS A 124 30.41 -6.34 6.66
CA HIS A 124 29.06 -6.76 7.00
C HIS A 124 29.18 -7.74 8.17
N THR A 125 28.93 -7.27 9.40
CA THR A 125 28.64 -8.20 10.49
C THR A 125 27.35 -8.91 10.12
N PRO A 126 27.32 -10.25 10.09
CA PRO A 126 26.07 -10.99 9.91
C PRO A 126 25.10 -10.51 10.99
N VAL A 127 23.93 -10.02 10.56
CA VAL A 127 22.85 -9.67 11.49
C VAL A 127 22.29 -10.99 12.03
N ASP A 128 22.87 -11.40 13.15
CA ASP A 128 22.43 -12.34 14.18
C ASP A 128 21.72 -13.63 13.75
N SER A 129 22.49 -14.72 13.76
CA SER A 129 21.98 -16.04 14.12
C SER A 129 22.07 -16.23 15.65
N TYR A 130 21.26 -15.51 16.43
CA TYR A 130 20.99 -15.93 17.80
C TYR A 130 19.50 -15.91 18.11
N ARG A 131 19.16 -17.03 18.73
CA ARG A 131 17.87 -17.64 19.03
C ARG A 131 17.36 -17.14 20.37
#